data_AF-A0A2M9XS32-F1
#
_entry.id   AF-A0A2M9XS32-F1
#
_cell.length_a   1.000
_cell.length_b   1.000
_cell.length_c   1.000
_cell.angle_alpha   90.00
_cell.angle_beta   90.00
_cell.angle_gamma   90.00
#
_symmetry.space_group_name_H-M   'P 1'
#
loop_
_entity.id
_entity.type
_entity.pdbx_description
1 polymer ?
#
loop_
_entity_poly.entity_id
_entity_poly.type
_entity_poly.pdbx_seq_one_letter_code
_entity_poly.pdbx_strand_id
1 'polypeptide(L)'
;MQQETSTGQNLLGQFLAQSPVKSLIDRYRTERGKIRSFMEKLPLYSSALKDHEFQNADSMLRKELASKVSLLKEPVRRLEEAFVSARKLDLIGSSEIAVLLIDKLTNTIQSAGYGLTGLATGFKATAEELEKLAEFDHSLFKEVEGIESKIQALKVTADSSVQEVRNAIGEVRSALDELENAFRSRKELFTKL
;
A
#
# COMPACT_ATOMS: atom_id res chain seq x y z
N MET A 1 -29.65 -59.47 -13.81
CA MET A 1 -29.66 -58.70 -12.54
C MET A 1 -28.23 -58.29 -12.28
N GLN A 2 -27.78 -57.17 -12.87
CA GLN A 2 -26.42 -56.65 -12.71
C GLN A 2 -26.50 -55.45 -11.77
N GLN A 3 -25.80 -55.54 -10.65
CA GLN A 3 -25.51 -54.42 -9.75
C GLN A 3 -24.13 -53.88 -10.17
N GLU A 4 -24.07 -52.66 -10.66
CA GLU A 4 -22.82 -51.91 -10.80
C GLU A 4 -22.94 -50.55 -10.09
N THR A 5 -22.31 -50.50 -8.92
CA THR A 5 -21.34 -49.47 -8.50
C THR A 5 -21.73 -47.99 -8.66
N SER A 6 -22.43 -47.45 -7.65
CA SER A 6 -22.56 -45.99 -7.40
C SER A 6 -21.81 -45.56 -6.13
N THR A 7 -20.50 -45.77 -6.08
CA THR A 7 -19.67 -45.32 -4.94
C THR A 7 -18.45 -44.48 -5.36
N GLY A 8 -18.16 -44.35 -6.67
CA GLY A 8 -16.94 -43.70 -7.16
C GLY A 8 -17.02 -42.18 -7.39
N GLN A 9 -18.21 -41.58 -7.41
CA GLN A 9 -18.37 -40.21 -7.94
C GLN A 9 -18.27 -39.08 -6.90
N ASN A 10 -18.25 -39.39 -5.60
CA ASN A 10 -18.31 -38.36 -4.53
C ASN A 10 -17.01 -38.17 -3.73
N LEU A 11 -15.93 -38.86 -4.08
CA LEU A 11 -14.65 -38.76 -3.36
C LEU A 11 -13.78 -37.62 -3.89
N LEU A 12 -13.77 -37.39 -5.20
CA LEU A 12 -13.03 -36.27 -5.82
C LEU A 12 -13.63 -34.91 -5.45
N GLY A 13 -14.97 -34.81 -5.36
CA GLY A 13 -15.67 -33.59 -4.93
C GLY A 13 -15.42 -33.24 -3.46
N GLN A 14 -15.37 -34.24 -2.58
CA GLN A 14 -15.03 -34.05 -1.16
C GLN A 14 -13.54 -33.73 -0.95
N PHE A 15 -12.64 -34.34 -1.73
CA PHE A 15 -11.20 -34.07 -1.68
C PHE A 15 -10.86 -32.64 -2.13
N LEU A 16 -11.52 -32.14 -3.18
CA LEU A 16 -11.37 -30.75 -3.64
C LEU A 16 -12.04 -29.73 -2.70
N ALA A 17 -13.07 -30.11 -1.95
CA ALA A 17 -13.71 -29.25 -0.96
C ALA A 17 -12.83 -28.97 0.27
N GLN A 18 -11.90 -29.88 0.60
CA GLN A 18 -10.91 -29.72 1.67
C GLN A 18 -9.48 -29.47 1.13
N SER A 19 -9.34 -29.20 -0.16
CA SER A 19 -8.04 -29.01 -0.78
C SER A 19 -7.46 -27.61 -0.47
N PRO A 20 -6.19 -27.51 -0.04
CA PRO A 20 -5.46 -26.25 0.08
C PRO A 20 -5.50 -25.41 -1.21
N VAL A 21 -5.70 -26.07 -2.36
CA VAL A 21 -5.82 -25.42 -3.67
C VAL A 21 -7.13 -24.63 -3.79
N LYS A 22 -8.24 -25.12 -3.22
CA LYS A 22 -9.52 -24.39 -3.23
C LYS A 22 -9.45 -23.16 -2.34
N SER A 23 -8.86 -23.27 -1.15
CA SER A 23 -8.66 -22.10 -0.28
C SER A 23 -7.68 -21.09 -0.89
N LEU A 24 -6.65 -21.55 -1.61
CA LEU A 24 -5.77 -20.67 -2.41
C LEU A 24 -6.53 -19.98 -3.55
N ILE A 25 -7.35 -20.70 -4.30
CA ILE A 25 -8.17 -20.14 -5.39
C ILE A 25 -9.23 -19.17 -4.86
N ASP A 26 -9.89 -19.49 -3.74
CA ASP A 26 -10.90 -18.64 -3.12
C ASP A 26 -10.26 -17.39 -2.50
N ARG A 27 -9.07 -17.52 -1.90
CA ARG A 27 -8.26 -16.39 -1.42
C ARG A 27 -7.81 -15.51 -2.58
N TYR A 28 -7.29 -16.12 -3.65
CA TYR A 28 -6.90 -15.44 -4.87
C TYR A 28 -8.10 -14.67 -5.48
N ARG A 29 -9.26 -15.31 -5.62
CA ARG A 29 -10.50 -14.66 -6.10
C ARG A 29 -11.00 -13.55 -5.18
N THR A 30 -10.90 -13.73 -3.86
CA THR A 30 -11.34 -12.72 -2.88
C THR A 30 -10.42 -11.51 -2.87
N GLU A 31 -9.11 -11.71 -2.92
CA GLU A 31 -8.12 -10.65 -2.99
C GLU A 31 -8.24 -9.89 -4.32
N ARG A 32 -8.41 -10.62 -5.45
CA ARG A 32 -8.67 -10.05 -6.78
C ARG A 32 -9.99 -9.28 -6.85
N GLY A 33 -11.04 -9.75 -6.17
CA GLY A 33 -12.31 -9.04 -6.04
C GLY A 33 -12.15 -7.73 -5.28
N LYS A 34 -11.33 -7.71 -4.22
CA LYS A 34 -11.00 -6.48 -3.47
C LYS A 34 -10.17 -5.51 -4.32
N ILE A 35 -9.18 -5.98 -5.06
CA ILE A 35 -8.36 -5.18 -6.00
C ILE A 35 -9.24 -4.56 -7.08
N ARG A 36 -10.10 -5.36 -7.73
CA ARG A 36 -11.04 -4.87 -8.74
C ARG A 36 -12.00 -3.85 -8.15
N SER A 37 -12.55 -4.09 -6.95
CA SER A 37 -13.41 -3.12 -6.26
C SER A 37 -12.67 -1.83 -5.87
N PHE A 38 -11.36 -1.91 -5.60
CA PHE A 38 -10.52 -0.74 -5.31
C PHE A 38 -10.22 0.05 -6.60
N MET A 39 -9.89 -0.64 -7.69
CA MET A 39 -9.73 -0.04 -9.03
C MET A 39 -11.04 0.60 -9.52
N GLU A 40 -12.20 0.03 -9.18
CA GLU A 40 -13.53 0.60 -9.48
C GLU A 40 -13.87 1.82 -8.61
N LYS A 41 -13.32 1.91 -7.38
CA LYS A 41 -13.41 3.10 -6.52
C LYS A 41 -12.52 4.26 -6.95
N LEU A 42 -11.60 4.02 -7.89
CA LEU A 42 -10.74 5.03 -8.51
C LEU A 42 -11.27 5.30 -9.94
N PRO A 43 -12.29 6.16 -10.10
CA PRO A 43 -13.03 6.30 -11.36
C PRO A 43 -12.14 6.65 -12.56
N LEU A 44 -11.03 7.36 -12.31
CA LEU A 44 -10.09 7.80 -13.32
C LEU A 44 -9.12 6.69 -13.78
N TYR A 45 -8.91 5.67 -12.94
CA TYR A 45 -8.06 4.53 -13.27
C TYR A 45 -8.78 3.57 -14.23
N SER A 46 -10.07 3.31 -13.99
CA SER A 46 -10.91 2.47 -14.86
C SER A 46 -11.06 3.04 -16.28
N SER A 47 -11.08 4.37 -16.46
CA SER A 47 -11.20 4.99 -17.79
C SER A 47 -9.87 4.97 -18.53
N ALA A 48 -8.77 5.38 -17.87
CA ALA A 48 -7.45 5.43 -18.48
C ALA A 48 -6.92 4.03 -18.89
N LEU A 49 -7.29 2.97 -18.16
CA LEU A 49 -7.04 1.57 -18.55
C LEU A 49 -7.77 1.15 -19.83
N LYS A 50 -8.99 1.66 -20.05
CA LYS A 50 -9.80 1.34 -21.24
C LYS A 50 -9.27 2.03 -22.49
N ASP A 51 -8.73 3.23 -22.33
CA ASP A 51 -8.25 4.07 -23.44
C ASP A 51 -6.76 3.86 -23.78
N HIS A 52 -6.13 2.83 -23.19
CA HIS A 52 -4.69 2.55 -23.32
C HIS A 52 -3.77 3.71 -22.85
N GLU A 53 -4.28 4.62 -22.03
CA GLU A 53 -3.53 5.74 -21.44
C GLU A 53 -2.87 5.35 -20.11
N PHE A 54 -2.10 4.26 -20.12
CA PHE A 54 -1.46 3.70 -18.93
C PHE A 54 -0.56 4.69 -18.18
N GLN A 55 0.05 5.62 -18.91
CA GLN A 55 0.91 6.65 -18.35
C GLN A 55 0.13 7.66 -17.51
N ASN A 56 -1.07 8.04 -17.97
CA ASN A 56 -1.96 8.93 -17.23
C ASN A 56 -2.48 8.21 -15.98
N ALA A 57 -2.88 6.94 -16.11
CA ALA A 57 -3.34 6.11 -15.02
C ALA A 57 -2.29 5.96 -13.90
N ASP A 58 -1.03 5.66 -14.24
CA ASP A 58 0.10 5.56 -13.31
C ASP A 58 0.34 6.87 -12.55
N SER A 59 0.43 7.99 -13.29
CA SER A 59 0.67 9.31 -12.68
C SER A 59 -0.43 9.67 -11.69
N MET A 60 -1.68 9.36 -12.02
CA MET A 60 -2.83 9.61 -11.17
C MET A 60 -2.80 8.78 -9.89
N LEU A 61 -2.49 7.48 -10.00
CA LEU A 61 -2.34 6.62 -8.82
C LEU A 61 -1.23 7.11 -7.89
N ARG A 62 -0.08 7.50 -8.44
CA ARG A 62 1.02 8.04 -7.63
C ARG A 62 0.67 9.36 -6.96
N LYS A 63 -0.06 10.24 -7.64
CA LYS A 63 -0.57 11.49 -7.03
C LYS A 63 -1.53 11.20 -5.89
N GLU A 64 -2.44 10.25 -6.05
CA GLU A 64 -3.36 9.84 -4.98
C GLU A 64 -2.60 9.22 -3.80
N LEU A 65 -1.65 8.31 -4.07
CA LEU A 65 -0.80 7.71 -3.02
C LEU A 65 -0.01 8.79 -2.26
N ALA A 66 0.62 9.72 -2.97
CA ALA A 66 1.33 10.85 -2.37
C ALA A 66 0.39 11.73 -1.54
N SER A 67 -0.83 11.98 -2.02
CA SER A 67 -1.84 12.72 -1.27
C SER A 67 -2.17 11.99 0.04
N LYS A 68 -2.37 10.67 0.02
CA LYS A 68 -2.63 9.86 1.23
C LYS A 68 -1.46 9.90 2.20
N VAL A 69 -0.23 9.75 1.72
CA VAL A 69 0.98 9.86 2.56
C VAL A 69 1.06 11.25 3.20
N SER A 70 0.76 12.32 2.46
CA SER A 70 0.83 13.69 2.99
C SER A 70 -0.15 13.93 4.15
N LEU A 71 -1.29 13.24 4.16
CA LEU A 71 -2.29 13.34 5.24
C LEU A 71 -1.81 12.73 6.57
N LEU A 72 -0.82 11.83 6.53
CA LEU A 72 -0.21 11.25 7.74
C LEU A 72 0.49 12.31 8.61
N LYS A 73 0.83 13.47 8.03
CA LYS A 73 1.51 14.56 8.72
C LYS A 73 0.63 15.25 9.75
N GLU A 74 -0.66 15.41 9.45
CA GLU A 74 -1.58 16.20 10.27
C GLU A 74 -1.73 15.68 11.71
N PRO A 75 -1.92 14.37 11.97
CA PRO A 75 -1.93 13.85 13.33
C PRO A 75 -0.62 14.07 14.09
N VAL A 76 0.54 13.97 13.42
CA VAL A 76 1.86 14.20 14.05
C VAL A 76 2.02 15.67 14.43
N ARG A 77 1.58 16.60 13.58
CA ARG A 77 1.58 18.03 13.89
C ARG A 77 0.68 18.39 15.06
N ARG A 78 -0.51 17.79 15.15
CA ARG A 78 -1.39 17.97 16.31
C ARG A 78 -0.75 17.48 17.61
N LEU A 79 0.04 16.42 17.56
CA LEU A 79 0.83 15.96 18.71
C LEU A 79 1.88 17.02 19.13
N GLU A 80 2.58 17.60 18.16
CA GLU A 80 3.54 18.68 18.41
C GLU A 80 2.89 19.95 18.97
N GLU A 81 1.72 20.34 18.46
CA GLU A 81 0.93 21.45 18.99
C GLU A 81 0.55 21.23 20.46
N ALA A 82 0.22 19.99 20.84
CA ALA A 82 -0.07 19.63 22.23
C ALA A 82 1.19 19.78 23.12
N PHE A 83 2.37 19.39 22.62
CA PHE A 83 3.63 19.60 23.34
C PHE A 83 3.96 21.08 23.52
N VAL A 84 3.77 21.90 22.48
CA VAL A 84 3.95 23.36 22.56
C VAL A 84 3.01 23.96 23.61
N SER A 85 1.73 23.60 23.57
CA SER A 85 0.71 24.07 24.52
C SER A 85 1.06 23.72 25.96
N ALA A 86 1.67 22.54 26.18
CA ALA A 86 2.14 22.08 27.48
C ALA A 86 3.55 22.58 27.87
N ARG A 87 4.18 23.43 27.04
CA ARG A 87 5.56 23.93 27.23
C ARG A 87 6.63 22.82 27.28
N LYS A 88 6.40 21.71 26.57
CA LYS A 88 7.28 20.53 26.47
C LYS A 88 8.12 20.55 25.19
N LEU A 89 8.96 21.58 25.05
CA LEU A 89 9.73 21.80 23.81
C LEU A 89 10.76 20.69 23.53
N ASP A 90 11.22 19.99 24.57
CA ASP A 90 12.11 18.84 24.50
C ASP A 90 11.50 17.63 23.78
N LEU A 91 10.16 17.53 23.75
CA LEU A 91 9.45 16.45 23.06
C LEU A 91 9.30 16.68 21.55
N ILE A 92 9.25 17.95 21.10
CA ILE A 92 9.03 18.33 19.69
C ILE A 92 10.13 17.76 18.78
N GLY A 93 11.39 17.92 19.19
CA GLY A 93 12.52 17.39 18.40
C GLY A 93 12.50 15.87 18.24
N SER A 94 11.72 15.16 19.06
CA SER A 94 11.59 13.70 18.98
C SER A 94 10.51 13.25 18.00
N SER A 95 9.56 14.11 17.62
CA SER A 95 8.50 13.83 16.63
C SER A 95 8.77 14.39 15.25
N GLU A 96 9.54 15.49 15.14
CA GLU A 96 9.81 16.21 13.89
C GLU A 96 10.36 15.30 12.78
N ILE A 97 11.18 14.30 13.14
CA ILE A 97 11.75 13.37 12.17
C ILE A 97 10.70 12.63 11.34
N ALA A 98 9.54 12.30 11.93
CA ALA A 98 8.45 11.65 11.20
C ALA A 98 7.83 12.61 10.17
N VAL A 99 7.66 13.89 10.52
CA VAL A 99 7.15 14.92 9.60
C VAL A 99 8.06 15.06 8.39
N LEU A 100 9.38 15.15 8.62
CA LEU A 100 10.38 15.25 7.55
C LEU A 100 10.39 14.02 6.63
N LEU A 101 10.24 12.82 7.19
CA LEU A 101 10.18 11.58 6.42
C LEU A 101 8.89 11.49 5.58
N ILE A 102 7.74 11.92 6.12
CA ILE A 102 6.48 12.01 5.37
C ILE A 102 6.62 12.96 4.18
N ASP A 103 7.23 14.13 4.38
CA ASP A 103 7.46 15.10 3.29
C ASP A 103 8.45 14.55 2.25
N LYS A 104 9.55 13.92 2.69
CA LYS A 104 10.51 13.24 1.80
C LYS A 104 9.83 12.16 0.96
N LEU A 105 9.01 11.31 1.58
CA LEU A 105 8.31 10.22 0.89
C LEU A 105 7.27 10.76 -0.09
N THR A 106 6.48 11.75 0.33
CA THR A 106 5.51 12.44 -0.54
C THR A 106 6.21 12.98 -1.79
N ASN A 107 7.31 13.72 -1.61
CA ASN A 107 8.11 14.25 -2.70
C ASN A 107 8.73 13.13 -3.55
N THR A 108 9.16 12.02 -2.95
CA THR A 108 9.72 10.86 -3.67
C THR A 108 8.67 10.23 -4.58
N ILE A 109 7.44 10.07 -4.12
CA ILE A 109 6.34 9.48 -4.90
C ILE A 109 5.93 10.41 -6.05
N GLN A 110 5.81 11.72 -5.78
CA GLN A 110 5.43 12.73 -6.77
C GLN A 110 6.51 12.93 -7.83
N SER A 111 7.78 12.99 -7.41
CA SER A 111 8.93 13.24 -8.29
C SER A 111 9.48 12.00 -8.96
N ALA A 112 9.04 10.79 -8.54
CA ALA A 112 9.37 9.58 -9.28
C ALA A 112 9.06 9.84 -10.75
N GLY A 113 10.06 9.65 -11.60
CA GLY A 113 9.84 9.72 -13.04
C GLY A 113 8.71 8.78 -13.42
N TYR A 114 8.07 9.02 -14.57
CA TYR A 114 7.18 8.03 -15.17
C TYR A 114 7.81 6.64 -14.99
N GLY A 115 7.04 5.70 -14.43
CA GLY A 115 7.41 4.29 -14.36
C GLY A 115 7.48 3.70 -15.76
N LEU A 116 8.51 4.16 -16.50
CA LEU A 116 8.80 3.96 -17.91
C LEU A 116 10.10 4.71 -18.32
N THR A 117 10.85 5.35 -17.40
CA THR A 117 12.16 5.92 -17.74
C THR A 117 13.25 4.87 -18.01
N GLY A 118 13.03 3.61 -17.64
CA GLY A 118 13.79 2.47 -18.16
C GLY A 118 13.29 1.94 -19.52
N LEU A 119 12.12 2.39 -19.96
CA LEU A 119 11.46 2.03 -21.21
C LEU A 119 11.25 3.29 -22.06
N ALA A 120 12.32 4.07 -22.24
CA ALA A 120 12.31 5.05 -23.32
C ALA A 120 11.82 4.35 -24.59
N THR A 121 10.71 4.88 -25.13
CA THR A 121 10.10 4.64 -26.44
C THR A 121 9.37 3.29 -26.68
N GLY A 122 8.04 3.31 -26.54
CA GLY A 122 7.15 2.45 -27.36
C GLY A 122 6.77 1.07 -26.81
N PHE A 123 7.20 0.68 -25.61
CA PHE A 123 6.81 -0.59 -25.02
C PHE A 123 5.39 -0.54 -24.44
N LYS A 124 4.50 -1.40 -24.94
CA LYS A 124 3.16 -1.61 -24.37
C LYS A 124 3.23 -2.75 -23.36
N ALA A 125 3.07 -2.45 -22.07
CA ALA A 125 2.96 -3.47 -21.04
C ALA A 125 1.77 -4.41 -21.34
N THR A 126 1.96 -5.69 -21.05
CA THR A 126 0.91 -6.71 -21.15
C THR A 126 -0.17 -6.48 -20.08
N ALA A 127 -1.38 -6.99 -20.32
CA ALA A 127 -2.47 -6.92 -19.33
C ALA A 127 -2.06 -7.53 -17.97
N GLU A 128 -1.24 -8.58 -17.99
CA GLU A 128 -0.74 -9.28 -16.81
C GLU A 128 0.27 -8.43 -16.02
N GLU A 129 1.16 -7.69 -16.69
CA GLU A 129 2.09 -6.76 -16.03
C GLU A 129 1.36 -5.57 -15.41
N LEU A 130 0.37 -5.02 -16.11
CA LEU A 130 -0.47 -3.94 -15.60
C LEU A 130 -1.29 -4.36 -14.39
N GLU A 131 -1.77 -5.59 -14.39
CA GLU A 131 -2.47 -6.17 -13.25
C GLU A 131 -1.52 -6.35 -12.05
N LYS A 132 -0.31 -6.87 -12.26
CA LYS A 132 0.71 -6.95 -11.20
C LYS A 132 1.08 -5.57 -10.64
N LEU A 133 1.15 -4.55 -11.50
CA LEU A 133 1.38 -3.17 -11.06
C LEU A 133 0.23 -2.67 -10.19
N ALA A 134 -1.02 -2.90 -10.60
CA ALA A 134 -2.19 -2.52 -9.82
C ALA A 134 -2.25 -3.23 -8.46
N GLU A 135 -1.93 -4.53 -8.43
CA GLU A 135 -1.84 -5.33 -7.21
C GLU A 135 -0.77 -4.77 -6.25
N PHE A 136 0.39 -4.40 -6.79
CA PHE A 136 1.47 -3.78 -6.04
C PHE A 136 1.10 -2.39 -5.52
N ASP A 137 0.55 -1.53 -6.37
CA ASP A 137 0.13 -0.19 -5.95
C ASP A 137 -0.94 -0.28 -4.85
N HIS A 138 -1.86 -1.24 -4.94
CA HIS A 138 -2.84 -1.52 -3.89
C HIS A 138 -2.19 -1.96 -2.56
N SER A 139 -1.09 -2.72 -2.58
CA SER A 139 -0.38 -3.07 -1.34
C SER A 139 0.24 -1.84 -0.69
N LEU A 140 0.78 -0.89 -1.47
CA LEU A 140 1.29 0.37 -0.94
C LEU A 140 0.20 1.19 -0.26
N PHE A 141 -1.01 1.26 -0.81
CA PHE A 141 -2.14 1.93 -0.15
C PHE A 141 -2.48 1.30 1.20
N LYS A 142 -2.46 -0.03 1.30
CA LYS A 142 -2.67 -0.72 2.58
C LYS A 142 -1.58 -0.44 3.59
N GLU A 143 -0.33 -0.33 3.15
CA GLU A 143 0.78 0.07 4.01
C GLU A 143 0.55 1.48 4.56
N VAL A 144 0.11 2.43 3.74
CA VAL A 144 -0.26 3.78 4.21
C VAL A 144 -1.38 3.74 5.25
N GLU A 145 -2.45 2.97 5.01
CA GLU A 145 -3.55 2.78 5.99
C GLU A 145 -3.04 2.16 7.32
N GLY A 146 -2.08 1.24 7.24
CA GLY A 146 -1.40 0.65 8.39
C GLY A 146 -0.59 1.68 9.17
N ILE A 147 0.15 2.56 8.48
CA ILE A 147 0.90 3.67 9.10
C ILE A 147 -0.05 4.66 9.75
N GLU A 148 -1.16 5.02 9.08
CA GLU A 148 -2.19 5.90 9.64
C GLU A 148 -2.73 5.32 10.96
N SER A 149 -3.06 4.04 10.97
CA SER A 149 -3.55 3.34 12.16
C SER A 149 -2.50 3.34 13.28
N LYS A 150 -1.22 3.16 12.97
CA LYS A 150 -0.11 3.24 13.94
C LYS A 150 0.00 4.64 14.55
N ILE A 151 -0.06 5.68 13.72
CA ILE A 151 0.01 7.08 14.16
C ILE A 151 -1.18 7.40 15.07
N GLN A 152 -2.39 6.98 14.70
CA GLN A 152 -3.60 7.19 15.52
C GLN A 152 -3.56 6.41 16.85
N ALA A 153 -2.86 5.28 16.90
CA ALA A 153 -2.70 4.46 18.10
C ALA A 153 -1.58 4.94 19.05
N LEU A 154 -0.81 5.97 18.67
CA LEU A 154 0.24 6.54 19.53
C LEU A 154 -0.37 7.03 20.84
N LYS A 155 0.01 6.42 21.96
CA LYS A 155 -0.41 6.82 23.32
C LYS A 155 0.54 7.84 23.94
N VAL A 156 1.02 8.78 23.13
CA VAL A 156 1.97 9.80 23.58
C VAL A 156 1.21 11.02 24.07
N THR A 157 1.64 11.58 25.20
CA THR A 157 1.05 12.78 25.81
C THR A 157 2.14 13.74 26.29
N ALA A 158 1.76 14.91 26.79
CA ALA A 158 2.70 15.88 27.35
C ALA A 158 3.42 15.39 28.62
N ASP A 159 2.91 14.34 29.27
CA ASP A 159 3.53 13.72 30.45
C ASP A 159 4.51 12.60 30.08
N SER A 160 4.54 12.20 28.80
CA SER A 160 5.50 11.21 28.30
C SER A 160 6.93 11.74 28.37
N SER A 161 7.86 10.85 28.71
CA SER A 161 9.29 11.11 28.64
C SER A 161 9.76 11.21 27.19
N VAL A 162 10.86 11.93 26.96
CA VAL A 162 11.54 12.01 25.65
C VAL A 162 11.78 10.62 25.06
N GLN A 163 12.19 9.64 25.86
CA GLN A 163 12.48 8.30 25.37
C GLN A 163 11.22 7.56 24.91
N GLU A 164 10.09 7.73 25.60
CA GLU A 164 8.81 7.14 25.19
C GLU A 164 8.34 7.73 23.86
N VAL A 165 8.45 9.06 23.69
CA VAL A 165 8.13 9.72 22.41
C VAL A 165 9.03 9.18 21.30
N ARG A 166 10.35 9.09 21.54
CA ARG A 166 11.31 8.58 20.55
C ARG A 166 11.03 7.13 20.15
N ASN A 167 10.67 6.27 21.10
CA ASN A 167 10.36 4.88 20.80
C ASN A 167 9.09 4.79 19.94
N ALA A 168 8.03 5.51 20.33
CA ALA A 168 6.76 5.51 19.61
C ALA A 168 6.89 6.08 18.19
N ILE A 169 7.61 7.20 18.03
CA ILE A 169 7.92 7.80 16.73
C ILE A 169 8.89 6.92 15.93
N GLY A 170 9.79 6.19 16.60
CA GLY A 170 10.70 5.24 15.97
C GLY A 170 9.96 4.14 15.20
N GLU A 171 8.84 3.64 15.72
CA GLU A 171 8.01 2.67 15.01
C GLU A 171 7.35 3.26 13.75
N VAL A 172 6.87 4.50 13.83
CA VAL A 172 6.30 5.22 12.67
C VAL A 172 7.38 5.45 11.61
N ARG A 173 8.57 5.87 12.03
CA ARG A 173 9.73 6.03 11.15
C ARG A 173 10.08 4.73 10.43
N SER A 174 10.20 3.61 11.15
CA SER A 174 10.52 2.33 10.54
C SER A 174 9.48 1.94 9.47
N ALA A 175 8.18 2.16 9.76
CA ALA A 175 7.13 1.87 8.80
C ALA A 175 7.15 2.81 7.57
N LEU A 176 7.52 4.09 7.74
CA LEU A 176 7.73 5.02 6.63
C LEU A 176 8.94 4.61 5.77
N ASP A 177 10.03 4.18 6.40
CA ASP A 177 11.24 3.68 5.71
C ASP A 177 10.92 2.39 4.92
N GLU A 178 10.12 1.48 5.50
CA GLU A 178 9.62 0.27 4.82
C GLU A 178 8.76 0.62 3.60
N LEU A 179 7.81 1.55 3.73
CA LEU A 179 6.97 2.02 2.63
C LEU A 179 7.81 2.70 1.53
N GLU A 180 8.82 3.50 1.89
CA GLU A 180 9.73 4.10 0.91
C GLU A 180 10.48 3.01 0.12
N ASN A 181 10.99 1.99 0.81
CA ASN A 181 11.70 0.88 0.18
C ASN A 181 10.78 0.05 -0.72
N ALA A 182 9.54 -0.24 -0.29
CA ALA A 182 8.53 -0.89 -1.10
C ALA A 182 8.21 -0.05 -2.35
N PHE A 183 7.96 1.25 -2.20
CA PHE A 183 7.74 2.13 -3.36
C PHE A 183 8.93 2.14 -4.32
N ARG A 184 10.17 2.10 -3.82
CA ARG A 184 11.37 2.06 -4.67
C ARG A 184 11.56 0.74 -5.41
N SER A 185 11.12 -0.39 -4.85
CA SER A 185 11.17 -1.70 -5.51
C SER A 185 10.12 -1.85 -6.61
N ARG A 186 9.11 -0.98 -6.66
CA ARG A 186 8.12 -0.91 -7.75
C ARG A 186 8.72 -0.97 -9.16
N LYS A 187 9.88 -0.31 -9.36
CA LYS A 187 10.58 -0.30 -10.66
C LYS A 187 11.04 -1.69 -11.11
N GLU A 188 11.24 -2.61 -10.16
CA GLU A 188 11.76 -3.96 -10.41
C GLU A 188 10.73 -4.88 -11.07
N LEU A 189 9.44 -4.52 -10.98
CA LEU A 189 8.34 -5.23 -11.65
C LEU A 189 8.53 -5.26 -13.18
N PHE A 190 9.27 -4.29 -13.72
CA PHE A 190 9.50 -4.12 -15.15
C PHE A 190 10.93 -4.49 -15.61
N THR A 191 11.83 -4.85 -14.69
CA THR A 191 13.25 -5.17 -15.02
C THR A 191 13.51 -6.65 -15.29
N LYS A 192 12.51 -7.53 -15.26
CA LYS A 192 12.65 -8.95 -15.63
C LYS A 192 12.39 -9.21 -17.12
N LEU A 193 12.85 -8.29 -17.98
CA LEU A 193 12.95 -8.46 -19.43
C LEU A 193 14.36 -8.91 -19.79
#